data_AF-A0A9D2ZTX0-F1
#
_entry.id   AF-A0A9D2ZTX0-F1
#
_cell.length_a   1.000
_cell.length_b   1.000
_cell.length_c   1.000
_cell.angle_alpha   90.00
_cell.angle_beta   90.00
_cell.angle_gamma   90.00
#
_symmetry.space_group_name_H-M   'P 1'
#
loop_
_entity.id
_entity.type
_entity.pdbx_description
1 polymer ?
#
loop_
_entity_poly.entity_id
_entity_poly.type
_entity_poly.pdbx_seq_one_letter_code
_entity_poly.pdbx_strand_id
1 'polypeptide(L)'
;MSLDEKKCNKDGAGYTLPRIEKGRHPGIVYSYTGRDGRPREVRMPVAYCWLCDARETADKLSGLLLSGWRPDYVPGLEGRALLLVVLDEYLRYIDDMCRLGAMRRKTVYDYSSRLVILEEYVIRNDKWLLSDFGVPMLSLFLDWLVSHRRVGATTRNNYLTWLSALCSWMWERGYVPQNFAARIRRLREPPKRRDALDAGEMRRVTDWFAVHDPWMLLACRMEYYTMIRPSELVRLRVSDIY
;
A
#
# COMPACT_ATOMS: atom_id res chain seq x y z
N MET A 1 11.87 0.77 41.30
CA MET A 1 12.06 -0.68 41.40
C MET A 1 11.78 -1.31 40.05
N SER A 2 12.87 -1.76 39.39
CA SER A 2 12.98 -2.81 38.36
C SER A 2 11.95 -2.81 37.22
N LEU A 3 12.34 -2.65 35.96
CA LEU A 3 13.26 -3.56 35.28
C LEU A 3 14.19 -2.82 34.31
N ASP A 4 15.48 -3.08 34.49
CA ASP A 4 16.52 -2.90 33.48
C ASP A 4 16.09 -3.53 32.14
N GLU A 5 15.73 -2.71 31.16
CA GLU A 5 15.79 -3.11 29.76
C GLU A 5 17.27 -3.23 29.38
N LYS A 6 17.79 -4.44 29.61
CA LYS A 6 19.15 -4.86 29.23
C LYS A 6 19.45 -4.40 27.79
N LYS A 7 20.35 -3.42 27.65
CA LYS A 7 21.14 -3.23 26.43
C LYS A 7 21.93 -4.51 26.20
N CYS A 8 21.41 -5.42 25.39
CA CYS A 8 22.13 -6.63 25.02
C CYS A 8 23.20 -6.24 23.99
N ASN A 9 24.37 -5.89 24.51
CA ASN A 9 25.56 -5.58 23.76
C ASN A 9 26.30 -6.90 23.50
N LYS A 10 26.23 -7.44 22.28
CA LYS A 10 27.22 -8.44 21.84
C LYS A 10 27.99 -8.13 20.57
N ASP A 11 27.52 -7.28 19.66
CA ASP A 11 28.30 -6.98 18.43
C ASP A 11 28.15 -5.54 17.92
N GLY A 12 28.08 -4.55 18.81
CA GLY A 12 28.03 -3.12 18.42
C GLY A 12 26.81 -2.74 17.57
N ALA A 13 25.72 -3.50 17.66
CA ALA A 13 24.43 -3.19 17.04
C ALA A 13 23.50 -2.64 18.12
N GLY A 14 23.32 -1.32 18.18
CA GLY A 14 22.41 -0.70 19.15
C GLY A 14 20.96 -0.89 18.73
N TYR A 15 20.29 -1.97 19.16
CA TYR A 15 18.86 -2.19 18.94
C TYR A 15 18.13 -2.52 20.25
N THR A 16 16.82 -2.28 20.27
CA THR A 16 15.91 -2.76 21.33
C THR A 16 15.10 -3.95 20.82
N LEU A 17 14.74 -4.86 21.72
CA LEU A 17 13.89 -5.99 21.37
C LEU A 17 12.47 -5.50 21.04
N PRO A 18 11.78 -6.16 20.10
CA PRO A 18 10.40 -5.87 19.75
C PRO A 18 9.46 -5.95 20.96
N ARG A 19 8.76 -4.85 21.23
CA ARG A 19 7.73 -4.76 22.27
C ARG A 19 6.36 -4.53 21.65
N ILE A 20 5.32 -5.11 22.24
CA ILE A 20 3.94 -4.93 21.78
C ILE A 20 3.34 -3.74 22.54
N GLU A 21 3.04 -2.65 21.85
CA GLU A 21 2.31 -1.51 22.40
C GLU A 21 0.81 -1.69 22.13
N LYS A 22 -0.02 -1.58 23.17
CA LYS A 22 -1.50 -1.73 23.10
C LYS A 22 -2.25 -0.40 23.17
N GLY A 23 -1.58 0.73 22.94
CA GLY A 23 -2.15 2.08 23.07
C GLY A 23 -3.10 2.46 21.93
N ARG A 24 -3.28 3.78 21.70
CA ARG A 24 -4.15 4.34 20.64
C ARG A 24 -3.82 3.81 19.23
N HIS A 25 -2.59 3.36 19.01
CA HIS A 25 -2.13 2.66 17.82
C HIS A 25 -1.45 1.34 18.23
N PRO A 26 -2.19 0.22 18.28
CA PRO A 26 -1.60 -1.07 18.63
C PRO A 26 -0.57 -1.49 17.58
N GLY A 27 0.59 -1.97 18.03
CA GLY A 27 1.71 -2.25 17.13
C GLY A 27 2.90 -2.92 17.80
N ILE A 28 3.76 -3.52 16.99
CA ILE A 28 5.08 -3.99 17.45
C ILE A 28 6.07 -2.86 17.22
N VAL A 29 6.75 -2.44 18.28
CA VAL A 29 7.72 -1.35 18.26
C VAL A 29 9.09 -1.88 18.60
N TYR A 30 10.09 -1.54 17.78
CA TYR A 30 11.49 -1.74 18.12
C TYR A 30 12.31 -0.57 17.60
N SER A 31 13.44 -0.31 18.24
CA SER A 31 14.37 0.74 17.82
C SER A 31 15.70 0.11 17.41
N TYR A 32 16.37 0.74 16.46
CA TYR A 32 17.71 0.36 16.06
C TYR A 32 18.52 1.60 15.73
N THR A 33 19.83 1.49 15.86
CA THR A 33 20.77 2.56 15.51
C THR A 33 21.14 2.38 14.05
N GLY A 34 20.70 3.32 13.22
CA GLY A 34 21.08 3.38 11.82
C GLY A 34 22.59 3.51 11.63
N ARG A 35 23.10 3.16 10.44
CA ARG A 35 24.51 3.41 10.05
C ARG A 35 24.96 4.87 10.19
N ASP A 36 24.03 5.81 10.10
CA ASP A 36 24.23 7.24 10.36
C ASP A 36 24.40 7.57 11.86
N GLY A 37 24.39 6.56 12.73
CA GLY A 37 24.43 6.68 14.18
C GLY A 37 23.10 7.16 14.78
N ARG A 38 22.06 7.37 13.97
CA ARG A 38 20.79 7.91 14.44
C ARG A 38 19.85 6.78 14.84
N PRO A 39 19.22 6.85 16.02
CA PRO A 39 18.21 5.89 16.40
C PRO A 39 16.97 6.06 15.50
N ARG A 40 16.45 4.94 15.01
CA ARG A 40 15.20 4.86 14.25
C ARG A 40 14.24 3.96 15.00
N GLU A 41 13.02 4.44 15.20
CA GLU A 41 11.94 3.66 15.76
C GLU A 41 11.11 3.09 14.61
N VAL A 42 10.95 1.77 14.60
CA VAL A 42 10.07 1.05 13.67
C VAL A 42 8.82 0.69 14.43
N ARG A 43 7.68 1.13 13.91
CA ARG A 43 6.35 0.74 14.40
C ARG A 43 5.67 -0.07 13.31
N MET A 44 5.50 -1.35 13.54
CA MET A 44 4.71 -2.22 12.68
C MET A 44 3.26 -2.15 13.17
N PRO A 45 2.35 -1.52 12.42
CA PRO A 45 0.95 -1.41 12.81
C PRO A 45 0.33 -2.81 12.87
N VAL A 46 -0.29 -3.13 14.00
CA VAL A 46 -0.99 -4.39 14.20
C VAL A 46 -2.48 -4.06 14.11
N ALA A 47 -3.15 -4.46 13.04
CA ALA A 47 -4.60 -4.29 12.95
C ALA A 47 -5.29 -5.07 14.09
N TYR A 48 -6.43 -4.58 14.60
CA TYR A 48 -7.08 -5.06 15.83
C TYR A 48 -7.33 -6.58 15.90
N CYS A 49 -7.40 -7.27 14.76
CA CYS A 49 -7.56 -8.72 14.66
C CYS A 49 -6.27 -9.54 14.85
N TRP A 50 -5.10 -8.91 15.07
CA TRP A 50 -3.78 -9.55 15.07
C TRP A 50 -3.06 -9.58 16.44
N LEU A 51 -3.74 -9.28 17.56
CA LEU A 51 -3.11 -9.36 18.90
C LEU A 51 -2.61 -10.77 19.26
N CYS A 52 -3.17 -11.81 18.63
CA CYS A 52 -2.78 -13.22 18.80
C CYS A 52 -1.42 -13.52 18.16
N ASP A 53 -1.19 -13.01 16.95
CA ASP A 53 0.02 -13.27 16.14
C ASP A 53 1.12 -12.23 16.38
N ALA A 54 0.80 -11.11 17.04
CA ALA A 54 1.76 -10.05 17.36
C ALA A 54 2.90 -10.55 18.26
N ARG A 55 2.62 -11.54 19.11
CA ARG A 55 3.63 -12.16 19.99
C ARG A 55 4.57 -13.07 19.22
N GLU A 56 4.03 -13.93 18.36
CA GLU A 56 4.82 -14.77 17.46
C GLU A 56 5.67 -13.91 16.51
N THR A 57 5.11 -12.83 16.00
CA THR A 57 5.82 -11.86 15.15
C THR A 57 6.96 -11.18 15.93
N ALA A 58 6.70 -10.74 17.16
CA ALA A 58 7.73 -10.16 18.02
C ALA A 58 8.85 -11.17 18.37
N ASP A 59 8.50 -12.44 18.60
CA ASP A 59 9.45 -13.52 18.88
C ASP A 59 10.32 -13.84 17.64
N LYS A 60 9.72 -13.90 16.45
CA LYS A 60 10.46 -14.06 15.18
C LYS A 60 11.41 -12.89 14.90
N LEU A 61 10.93 -11.64 15.08
CA LEU A 61 11.78 -10.44 14.97
C LEU A 61 12.91 -10.44 15.99
N SER A 62 12.65 -10.88 17.22
CA SER A 62 13.67 -11.04 18.26
C SER A 62 14.72 -12.05 17.82
N GLY A 63 14.30 -13.20 17.27
CA GLY A 63 15.22 -14.21 16.72
C GLY A 63 16.10 -13.66 15.60
N LEU A 64 15.54 -12.87 14.68
CA LEU A 64 16.29 -12.22 13.61
C LEU A 64 17.31 -11.22 14.18
N LEU A 65 16.88 -10.29 15.04
CA LEU A 65 17.78 -9.31 15.67
C LEU A 65 18.91 -9.98 16.46
N LEU A 66 18.61 -11.06 17.20
CA LEU A 66 19.58 -11.84 17.95
C LEU A 66 20.59 -12.57 17.05
N SER A 67 20.19 -12.94 15.83
CA SER A 67 21.09 -13.52 14.82
C SER A 67 22.05 -12.49 14.18
N GLY A 68 22.05 -11.24 14.64
CA GLY A 68 22.88 -10.16 14.11
C GLY A 68 22.26 -9.44 12.91
N TRP A 69 20.96 -9.63 12.67
CA TRP A 69 20.22 -8.90 11.65
C TRP A 69 20.14 -7.40 11.97
N ARG A 70 20.40 -6.53 10.98
CA ARG A 70 20.28 -5.07 11.09
C ARG A 70 19.19 -4.54 10.16
N PRO A 71 18.21 -3.76 10.65
CA PRO A 71 17.07 -3.28 9.86
C PRO A 71 17.42 -2.31 8.72
N ASP A 72 18.58 -1.68 8.79
CA ASP A 72 19.08 -0.62 7.91
C ASP A 72 19.96 -1.11 6.75
N TYR A 73 19.78 -2.36 6.30
CA TYR A 73 20.61 -2.92 5.25
C TYR A 73 20.18 -2.52 3.82
N VAL A 74 21.14 -1.95 3.07
CA VAL A 74 21.17 -1.73 1.60
C VAL A 74 22.62 -2.00 1.15
N PRO A 75 22.90 -2.21 -0.14
CA PRO A 75 22.75 -3.40 -0.99
C PRO A 75 23.96 -4.37 -0.92
N GLY A 76 23.80 -5.62 -1.39
CA GLY A 76 24.89 -6.61 -1.53
C GLY A 76 24.80 -7.93 -0.74
N LEU A 77 23.72 -8.15 0.02
CA LEU A 77 23.40 -9.41 0.70
C LEU A 77 21.99 -9.78 0.27
N GLU A 78 21.94 -10.44 -0.88
CA GLU A 78 20.76 -11.07 -1.44
C GLU A 78 20.12 -11.97 -0.36
N GLY A 79 18.94 -11.57 0.16
CA GLY A 79 18.06 -12.45 0.92
C GLY A 79 17.96 -12.29 2.44
N ARG A 80 18.59 -11.29 3.08
CA ARG A 80 18.41 -11.05 4.54
C ARG A 80 17.62 -9.80 4.90
N ALA A 81 17.22 -8.94 3.95
CA ALA A 81 16.38 -7.78 4.25
C ALA A 81 14.93 -8.21 4.57
N LEU A 82 14.24 -7.50 5.47
CA LEU A 82 12.81 -7.71 5.69
C LEU A 82 12.02 -7.00 4.60
N LEU A 83 11.11 -7.73 3.96
CA LEU A 83 10.23 -7.18 2.94
C LEU A 83 9.39 -6.01 3.49
N LEU A 84 8.88 -6.13 4.71
CA LEU A 84 8.07 -5.08 5.34
C LEU A 84 8.82 -3.77 5.55
N VAL A 85 10.14 -3.82 5.79
CA VAL A 85 10.97 -2.61 5.91
C VAL A 85 11.11 -1.93 4.54
N VAL A 86 11.28 -2.71 3.47
CA VAL A 86 11.33 -2.20 2.10
C VAL A 86 9.99 -1.58 1.68
N LEU A 87 8.87 -2.18 2.10
CA LEU A 87 7.53 -1.64 1.86
C LEU A 87 7.30 -0.31 2.62
N ASP A 88 7.75 -0.19 3.87
CA ASP A 88 7.70 1.08 4.60
C ASP A 88 8.55 2.18 3.93
N GLU A 89 9.73 1.83 3.43
CA GLU A 89 10.56 2.78 2.67
C GLU A 89 9.87 3.24 1.38
N TYR A 90 9.18 2.33 0.68
CA TYR A 90 8.36 2.70 -0.47
C TYR A 90 7.23 3.66 -0.09
N LEU A 91 6.58 3.44 1.05
CA LEU A 91 5.51 4.31 1.56
C LEU A 91 6.03 5.74 1.84
N ARG A 92 7.21 5.86 2.47
CA ARG A 92 7.87 7.16 2.67
C ARG A 92 8.24 7.82 1.34
N TYR A 93 8.79 7.04 0.40
CA TYR A 93 9.14 7.54 -0.93
C TYR A 93 7.93 8.14 -1.67
N ILE A 94 6.78 7.44 -1.71
CA ILE A 94 5.61 7.97 -2.44
C ILE A 94 5.02 9.22 -1.79
N ASP A 95 5.13 9.37 -0.47
CA ASP A 95 4.71 10.58 0.24
C ASP A 95 5.64 11.77 -0.08
N ASP A 96 6.96 11.54 -0.07
CA ASP A 96 7.94 12.55 -0.47
C ASP A 96 7.76 12.97 -1.93
N MET A 97 7.51 12.03 -2.84
CA MET A 97 7.18 12.34 -4.24
C MET A 97 5.90 13.17 -4.39
N CYS A 98 4.92 12.98 -3.49
CA CYS A 98 3.73 13.82 -3.47
C CYS A 98 4.01 15.22 -2.94
N ARG A 99 4.88 15.36 -1.93
CA ARG A 99 5.31 16.67 -1.40
C ARG A 99 6.08 17.47 -2.44
N LEU A 100 6.91 16.79 -3.25
CA LEU A 100 7.66 17.38 -4.36
C LEU A 100 6.78 17.68 -5.59
N GLY A 101 5.48 17.36 -5.57
CA GLY A 101 4.56 17.56 -6.69
C GLY A 101 4.74 16.58 -7.86
N ALA A 102 5.67 15.63 -7.76
CA ALA A 102 5.92 14.61 -8.77
C ALA A 102 4.85 13.49 -8.79
N MET A 103 4.08 13.34 -7.70
CA MET A 103 2.99 12.36 -7.61
C MET A 103 1.69 13.03 -7.11
N ARG A 104 0.55 12.61 -7.68
CA ARG A 104 -0.77 13.09 -7.23
C ARG A 104 -1.13 12.43 -5.89
N ARG A 105 -1.73 13.19 -4.97
CA ARG A 105 -2.22 12.69 -3.67
C ARG A 105 -3.16 11.48 -3.79
N LYS A 106 -4.03 11.47 -4.81
CA LYS A 106 -4.92 10.32 -5.09
C LYS A 106 -4.14 9.04 -5.42
N THR A 107 -3.02 9.16 -6.13
CA THR A 107 -2.15 8.02 -6.45
C THR A 107 -1.48 7.48 -5.19
N VAL A 108 -0.98 8.35 -4.32
CA VAL A 108 -0.43 7.94 -3.02
C VAL A 108 -1.46 7.17 -2.21
N TYR A 109 -2.68 7.71 -2.06
CA TYR A 109 -3.76 7.04 -1.33
C TYR A 109 -4.05 5.63 -1.88
N ASP A 110 -4.14 5.53 -3.22
CA ASP A 110 -4.40 4.27 -3.91
C ASP A 110 -3.24 3.26 -3.72
N TYR A 111 -1.99 3.71 -3.74
CA TYR A 111 -0.82 2.87 -3.52
C TYR A 111 -0.69 2.43 -2.07
N SER A 112 -0.85 3.35 -1.10
CA SER A 112 -0.84 3.05 0.34
C SER A 112 -1.91 2.02 0.70
N SER A 113 -3.13 2.16 0.15
CA SER A 113 -4.21 1.19 0.39
C SER A 113 -3.86 -0.22 -0.11
N ARG A 114 -3.19 -0.35 -1.26
CA ARG A 114 -2.75 -1.66 -1.77
C ARG A 114 -1.59 -2.23 -0.97
N LEU A 115 -0.69 -1.37 -0.50
CA LEU A 115 0.46 -1.76 0.30
C LEU A 115 0.04 -2.43 1.61
N VAL A 116 -0.94 -1.85 2.31
CA VAL A 116 -1.51 -2.47 3.53
C VAL A 116 -2.04 -3.88 3.27
N ILE A 117 -2.66 -4.11 2.10
CA ILE A 117 -3.19 -5.42 1.73
C ILE A 117 -2.06 -6.41 1.38
N LEU A 118 -0.97 -5.93 0.79
CA LEU A 118 0.22 -6.73 0.55
C LEU A 118 0.93 -7.10 1.87
N GLU A 119 1.05 -6.15 2.80
CA GLU A 119 1.61 -6.40 4.13
C GLU A 119 0.81 -7.47 4.89
N GLU A 120 -0.52 -7.38 4.86
CA GLU A 120 -1.38 -8.41 5.45
C GLU A 120 -1.10 -9.80 4.86
N TYR A 121 -0.96 -9.89 3.53
CA TYR A 121 -0.63 -11.15 2.88
C TYR A 121 0.76 -11.66 3.30
N VAL A 122 1.76 -10.77 3.36
CA VAL A 122 3.13 -11.10 3.75
C VAL A 122 3.16 -11.70 5.15
N ILE A 123 2.50 -11.05 6.10
CA ILE A 123 2.43 -11.49 7.49
C ILE A 123 1.69 -12.84 7.58
N ARG A 124 0.52 -12.95 6.93
CA ARG A 124 -0.31 -14.16 6.97
C ARG A 124 0.37 -15.42 6.42
N ASN A 125 1.27 -15.26 5.44
CA ASN A 125 1.88 -16.37 4.72
C ASN A 125 3.37 -16.53 5.01
N ASP A 126 3.85 -15.90 6.09
CA ASP A 126 5.23 -15.93 6.55
C ASP A 126 6.26 -15.54 5.45
N LYS A 127 5.95 -14.54 4.62
CA LYS A 127 6.81 -14.05 3.52
C LYS A 127 7.64 -12.83 3.93
N TRP A 128 8.30 -12.94 5.07
CA TRP A 128 8.96 -11.83 5.77
C TRP A 128 10.23 -11.34 5.08
N LEU A 129 10.93 -12.20 4.34
CA LEU A 129 12.23 -11.88 3.78
C LEU A 129 12.09 -11.35 2.35
N LEU A 130 12.98 -10.45 1.97
CA LEU A 130 13.07 -9.95 0.61
C LEU A 130 13.39 -11.08 -0.39
N SER A 131 14.07 -12.15 0.03
CA SER A 131 14.26 -13.36 -0.78
C SER A 131 12.96 -14.06 -1.15
N ASP A 132 11.90 -13.91 -0.35
CA ASP A 132 10.58 -14.44 -0.68
C ASP A 132 9.92 -13.65 -1.80
N PHE A 133 10.36 -12.40 -2.03
CA PHE A 133 9.76 -11.52 -3.01
C PHE A 133 10.21 -11.90 -4.42
N GLY A 134 9.30 -12.54 -5.16
CA GLY A 134 9.55 -13.01 -6.51
C GLY A 134 8.26 -13.41 -7.23
N VAL A 135 8.39 -13.91 -8.46
CA VAL A 135 7.25 -14.38 -9.27
C VAL A 135 6.34 -15.35 -8.51
N PRO A 136 6.84 -16.36 -7.75
CA PRO A 136 5.99 -17.28 -7.01
C PRO A 136 5.13 -16.56 -5.97
N MET A 137 5.73 -15.71 -5.14
CA MET A 137 5.04 -14.98 -4.09
C MET A 137 4.01 -13.99 -4.65
N LEU A 138 4.37 -13.24 -5.70
CA LEU A 138 3.46 -12.30 -6.36
C LEU A 138 2.27 -13.02 -7.02
N SER A 139 2.49 -14.19 -7.60
CA SER A 139 1.42 -14.99 -8.22
C SER A 139 0.45 -15.49 -7.16
N LEU A 140 0.97 -16.07 -6.08
CA LEU A 140 0.17 -16.53 -4.94
C LEU A 140 -0.58 -15.38 -4.25
N PHE A 141 0.02 -14.19 -4.14
CA PHE A 141 -0.66 -13.00 -3.64
C PHE A 141 -1.85 -12.61 -4.52
N LEU A 142 -1.66 -12.57 -5.84
CA LEU A 142 -2.73 -12.23 -6.77
C LEU A 142 -3.85 -13.28 -6.77
N ASP A 143 -3.52 -14.56 -6.59
CA ASP A 143 -4.49 -15.65 -6.45
C ASP A 143 -5.24 -15.58 -5.11
N TRP A 144 -4.54 -15.18 -4.03
CA TRP A 144 -5.14 -14.92 -2.72
C TRP A 144 -6.12 -13.73 -2.78
N LEU A 145 -5.85 -12.68 -3.55
CA LEU A 145 -6.80 -11.60 -3.77
C LEU A 145 -8.11 -12.12 -4.41
N VAL A 146 -8.00 -12.99 -5.42
CA VAL A 146 -9.19 -13.52 -6.11
C VAL A 146 -9.96 -14.49 -5.23
N SER A 147 -9.28 -15.43 -4.57
CA SER A 147 -9.91 -16.48 -3.77
C SER A 147 -10.39 -16.00 -2.40
N HIS A 148 -9.54 -15.28 -1.66
CA HIS A 148 -9.78 -14.91 -0.27
C HIS A 148 -10.49 -13.56 -0.15
N ARG A 149 -10.04 -12.55 -0.90
CA ARG A 149 -10.66 -11.21 -0.93
C ARG A 149 -11.80 -11.10 -1.93
N ARG A 150 -12.06 -12.15 -2.73
CA ARG A 150 -13.13 -12.23 -3.74
C ARG A 150 -13.12 -11.06 -4.74
N VAL A 151 -11.93 -10.58 -5.09
CA VAL A 151 -11.81 -9.49 -6.07
C VAL A 151 -11.99 -10.00 -7.50
N GLY A 152 -12.59 -9.16 -8.36
CA GLY A 152 -12.73 -9.48 -9.79
C GLY A 152 -11.42 -9.35 -10.59
N ALA A 153 -11.43 -9.85 -11.83
CA ALA A 153 -10.28 -9.85 -12.74
C ALA A 153 -9.69 -8.45 -12.98
N THR A 154 -10.54 -7.43 -13.15
CA THR A 154 -10.11 -6.03 -13.32
C THR A 154 -9.36 -5.53 -12.08
N THR A 155 -9.89 -5.76 -10.88
CA THR A 155 -9.21 -5.35 -9.64
C THR A 155 -7.89 -6.08 -9.48
N ARG A 156 -7.85 -7.40 -9.69
CA ARG A 156 -6.60 -8.19 -9.68
C ARG A 156 -5.56 -7.62 -10.65
N ASN A 157 -5.97 -7.28 -11.88
CA ASN A 157 -5.06 -6.69 -12.86
C ASN A 157 -4.59 -5.29 -12.46
N ASN A 158 -5.42 -4.49 -11.79
CA ASN A 158 -5.00 -3.20 -11.22
C ASN A 158 -3.93 -3.39 -10.14
N TYR A 159 -4.07 -4.42 -9.28
CA TYR A 159 -3.00 -4.80 -8.36
C TYR A 159 -1.73 -5.21 -9.11
N LEU A 160 -1.83 -6.01 -10.18
CA LEU A 160 -0.67 -6.38 -10.99
C LEU A 160 0.04 -5.15 -11.61
N THR A 161 -0.71 -4.17 -12.10
CA THR A 161 -0.14 -2.91 -12.60
C THR A 161 0.58 -2.14 -11.49
N TRP A 162 -0.02 -2.03 -10.30
CA TRP A 162 0.64 -1.41 -9.16
C TRP A 162 1.88 -2.19 -8.69
N LEU A 163 1.82 -3.51 -8.63
CA LEU A 163 2.96 -4.37 -8.30
C LEU A 163 4.10 -4.18 -9.31
N SER A 164 3.79 -3.97 -10.59
CA SER A 164 4.80 -3.66 -11.59
C SER A 164 5.51 -2.33 -11.29
N ALA A 165 4.78 -1.29 -10.88
CA ALA A 165 5.38 -0.02 -10.45
C ALA A 165 6.24 -0.18 -9.18
N LEU A 166 5.75 -0.93 -8.18
CA LEU A 166 6.51 -1.27 -6.98
C LEU A 166 7.79 -2.04 -7.32
N CYS A 167 7.72 -3.06 -8.17
CA CYS A 167 8.87 -3.84 -8.61
C CYS A 167 9.89 -2.99 -9.38
N SER A 168 9.45 -2.05 -10.22
CA SER A 168 10.37 -1.13 -10.91
C SER A 168 11.11 -0.26 -9.91
N TRP A 169 10.41 0.32 -8.94
CA TRP A 169 11.06 1.07 -7.85
C TRP A 169 12.04 0.21 -7.05
N MET A 170 11.66 -1.05 -6.74
CA MET A 170 12.54 -1.97 -6.03
C MET A 170 13.79 -2.33 -6.85
N TRP A 171 13.65 -2.46 -8.17
CA TRP A 171 14.74 -2.77 -9.09
C TRP A 171 15.72 -1.61 -9.23
N GLU A 172 15.22 -0.39 -9.42
CA GLU A 172 16.04 0.84 -9.51
C GLU A 172 16.92 1.05 -8.26
N ARG A 173 16.47 0.57 -7.10
CA ARG A 173 17.20 0.65 -5.83
C ARG A 173 18.03 -0.59 -5.50
N GLY A 174 18.03 -1.60 -6.38
CA GLY A 174 18.80 -2.83 -6.21
C GLY A 174 18.26 -3.79 -5.15
N TYR A 175 17.00 -3.68 -4.73
CA TYR A 175 16.37 -4.66 -3.84
C TYR A 175 16.04 -5.96 -4.56
N VAL A 176 15.69 -5.88 -5.85
CA VAL A 176 15.39 -7.03 -6.69
C VAL A 176 16.21 -6.95 -7.98
N PRO A 177 16.62 -8.09 -8.56
CA PRO A 177 17.45 -8.09 -9.77
C PRO A 177 16.68 -7.68 -11.03
N GLN A 178 15.35 -7.73 -11.01
CA GLN A 178 14.50 -7.43 -12.15
C GLN A 178 13.03 -7.19 -11.73
N ASN A 179 12.22 -6.67 -12.64
CA ASN A 179 10.77 -6.57 -12.43
C ASN A 179 10.08 -7.94 -12.56
N PHE A 180 9.74 -8.56 -11.43
CA PHE A 180 9.08 -9.87 -11.40
C PHE A 180 7.62 -9.84 -11.90
N ALA A 181 6.92 -8.72 -11.73
CA ALA A 181 5.52 -8.59 -12.14
C ALA A 181 5.33 -8.71 -13.66
N ALA A 182 6.35 -8.34 -14.45
CA ALA A 182 6.32 -8.43 -15.91
C ALA A 182 6.11 -9.87 -16.43
N ARG A 183 6.47 -10.89 -15.63
CA ARG A 183 6.30 -12.32 -15.99
C ARG A 183 4.91 -12.85 -15.69
N ILE A 184 4.07 -12.10 -14.99
CA ILE A 184 2.75 -12.54 -14.55
C ILE A 184 1.71 -12.12 -15.60
N ARG A 185 0.94 -13.09 -16.10
CA ARG A 185 -0.10 -12.84 -17.10
C ARG A 185 -1.28 -12.10 -16.48
N ARG A 186 -1.90 -11.20 -17.27
CA ARG A 186 -3.16 -10.55 -16.93
C ARG A 186 -4.32 -11.53 -17.11
N LEU A 187 -5.33 -11.42 -16.26
CA LEU A 187 -6.59 -12.14 -16.45
C LEU A 187 -7.44 -11.42 -17.49
N ARG A 188 -8.28 -12.16 -18.23
CA ARG A 188 -9.26 -11.56 -19.14
C ARG A 188 -10.26 -10.75 -18.32
N GLU A 189 -10.40 -9.48 -18.67
CA GLU A 189 -11.36 -8.60 -18.00
C GLU A 189 -12.75 -8.76 -18.63
N PRO A 190 -13.82 -8.73 -17.82
CA PRO A 190 -15.17 -8.71 -18.33
C PRO A 190 -15.41 -7.43 -19.15
N PRO A 191 -16.35 -7.45 -20.12
CA PRO A 191 -16.70 -6.24 -20.84
C PRO A 191 -17.21 -5.17 -19.88
N LYS A 192 -16.90 -3.92 -20.18
CA LYS A 192 -17.30 -2.76 -19.40
C LYS A 192 -18.83 -2.61 -19.46
N ARG A 193 -19.50 -2.73 -18.31
CA ARG A 193 -20.98 -2.73 -18.17
C ARG A 193 -21.62 -1.33 -18.15
N ARG A 194 -21.06 -0.34 -18.86
CA ARG A 194 -21.64 1.02 -18.88
C ARG A 194 -22.31 1.22 -20.23
N ASP A 195 -23.63 1.15 -20.24
CA ASP A 195 -24.43 1.46 -21.42
C ASP A 195 -24.71 2.96 -21.48
N ALA A 196 -24.74 3.50 -22.69
CA ALA A 196 -25.12 4.88 -22.91
C ALA A 196 -26.64 5.00 -22.77
N LEU A 197 -27.11 6.07 -22.12
CA LEU A 197 -28.53 6.36 -22.04
C LEU A 197 -29.06 6.70 -23.44
N ASP A 198 -30.16 6.08 -23.83
CA ASP A 198 -30.85 6.41 -25.08
C ASP A 198 -31.62 7.74 -24.97
N ALA A 199 -32.12 8.25 -26.10
CA ALA A 199 -32.84 9.53 -26.13
C ALA A 199 -34.18 9.52 -25.36
N GLY A 200 -34.80 8.36 -25.15
CA GLY A 200 -35.99 8.20 -24.33
C GLY A 200 -35.66 8.16 -22.84
N GLU A 201 -34.61 7.44 -22.46
CA GLU A 201 -34.04 7.38 -21.11
C GLU A 201 -33.58 8.77 -20.65
N MET A 202 -32.84 9.49 -21.49
CA MET A 202 -32.41 10.86 -21.20
C MET A 202 -33.59 11.80 -20.95
N ARG A 203 -34.67 11.68 -21.73
CA ARG A 203 -35.91 12.44 -21.51
C ARG A 203 -36.55 12.09 -20.18
N ARG A 204 -36.73 10.80 -19.88
CA ARG A 204 -37.29 10.35 -18.59
C ARG A 204 -36.49 10.86 -17.40
N VAL A 205 -35.16 10.79 -17.46
CA VAL A 205 -34.27 11.30 -16.41
C VAL A 205 -34.39 12.82 -16.27
N THR A 206 -34.43 13.53 -17.40
CA THR A 206 -34.58 14.99 -17.42
C THR A 206 -35.90 15.45 -16.81
N ASP A 207 -37.02 14.85 -17.23
CA ASP A 207 -38.36 15.21 -16.77
C ASP A 207 -38.53 14.92 -15.28
N TRP A 208 -37.98 13.80 -14.81
CA TRP A 208 -38.02 13.44 -13.40
C TRP A 208 -37.22 14.44 -12.55
N PHE A 209 -35.96 14.74 -12.91
CA PHE A 209 -35.15 15.69 -12.15
C PHE A 209 -35.68 17.13 -12.23
N ALA A 210 -36.32 17.53 -13.33
CA ALA A 210 -36.92 18.86 -13.45
C ALA A 210 -37.96 19.14 -12.35
N VAL A 211 -38.68 18.12 -11.89
CA VAL A 211 -39.70 18.23 -10.84
C VAL A 211 -39.11 17.98 -9.44
N HIS A 212 -38.22 17.00 -9.30
CA HIS A 212 -37.78 16.51 -7.99
C HIS A 212 -36.48 17.14 -7.50
N ASP A 213 -35.54 17.46 -8.40
CA ASP A 213 -34.25 18.07 -8.05
C ASP A 213 -33.69 18.89 -9.25
N PRO A 214 -34.13 20.15 -9.39
CA PRO A 214 -33.67 21.02 -10.46
C PRO A 214 -32.16 21.30 -10.42
N TRP A 215 -31.53 21.20 -9.25
CA TRP A 215 -30.08 21.43 -9.10
C TRP A 215 -29.28 20.24 -9.63
N MET A 216 -29.74 19.00 -9.38
CA MET A 216 -29.18 17.82 -10.02
C MET A 216 -29.34 17.90 -11.54
N LEU A 217 -30.49 18.35 -12.04
CA LEU A 217 -30.69 18.52 -13.48
C LEU A 217 -29.69 19.54 -14.07
N LEU A 218 -29.47 20.66 -13.39
CA LEU A 218 -28.47 21.64 -13.80
C LEU A 218 -27.07 21.02 -13.83
N ALA A 219 -26.69 20.26 -12.81
CA ALA A 219 -25.39 19.57 -12.78
C ALA A 219 -25.23 18.59 -13.95
N CYS A 220 -26.25 17.77 -14.24
CA CYS A 220 -26.25 16.88 -15.40
C CYS A 220 -26.12 17.65 -16.72
N ARG A 221 -26.81 18.79 -16.87
CA ARG A 221 -26.69 19.65 -18.06
C ARG A 221 -25.30 20.25 -18.20
N MET A 222 -24.70 20.70 -17.09
CA MET A 222 -23.33 21.19 -17.09
C MET A 222 -22.35 20.10 -17.55
N GLU A 223 -22.44 18.89 -17.00
CA GLU A 223 -21.62 17.75 -17.44
C GLU A 223 -21.85 17.41 -18.92
N TYR A 224 -23.10 17.42 -19.39
CA TYR A 224 -23.43 17.07 -20.76
C TYR A 224 -22.97 18.11 -21.79
N TYR A 225 -23.21 19.39 -21.55
CA TYR A 225 -22.92 20.45 -22.53
C TYR A 225 -21.48 20.97 -22.47
N THR A 226 -20.87 20.97 -21.29
CA THR A 226 -19.50 21.48 -21.12
C THR A 226 -18.46 20.36 -21.07
N MET A 227 -18.89 19.09 -20.97
CA MET A 227 -18.03 17.93 -20.79
C MET A 227 -17.13 18.03 -19.54
N ILE A 228 -17.49 18.90 -18.58
CA ILE A 228 -16.82 19.00 -17.29
C ILE A 228 -17.05 17.71 -16.49
N ARG A 229 -16.02 17.22 -15.80
CA ARG A 229 -16.19 16.02 -14.96
C ARG A 229 -16.92 16.38 -13.67
N PRO A 230 -17.69 15.45 -13.06
CA PRO A 230 -18.37 15.70 -11.79
C PRO A 230 -17.44 16.27 -10.71
N SER A 231 -16.22 15.74 -10.61
CA SER A 231 -15.22 16.19 -9.63
C SER A 231 -14.62 17.55 -9.94
N GLU A 232 -14.66 18.01 -11.19
CA GLU A 232 -14.25 19.35 -11.61
C GLU A 232 -15.40 20.34 -11.40
N LEU A 233 -16.64 19.94 -11.73
CA LEU A 233 -17.85 20.74 -11.55
C LEU A 233 -18.04 21.19 -10.10
N VAL A 234 -17.85 20.30 -9.12
CA VAL A 234 -17.96 20.65 -7.69
C VAL A 234 -16.89 21.63 -7.20
N ARG A 235 -15.85 21.90 -8.00
CA ARG A 235 -14.78 22.86 -7.68
C ARG A 235 -14.88 24.16 -8.49
N LEU A 236 -15.82 24.24 -9.43
CA LEU A 236 -16.03 25.39 -10.28
C LEU A 236 -16.49 26.59 -9.45
N ARG A 237 -15.86 27.74 -9.68
CA ARG A 237 -16.22 29.02 -9.05
C ARG A 237 -16.77 29.98 -10.10
N VAL A 238 -17.60 30.93 -9.68
CA VAL A 238 -18.12 31.99 -10.56
C VAL A 238 -16.98 32.77 -11.22
N SER A 239 -15.86 32.95 -10.51
CA SER A 239 -14.65 33.61 -11.01
C SER A 239 -13.94 32.87 -12.14
N ASP A 240 -14.29 31.61 -12.42
CA ASP A 240 -13.65 30.80 -13.46
C ASP A 240 -14.32 31.01 -14.82
N ILE A 241 -15.43 31.76 -14.88
CA ILE A 241 -16.18 32.10 -16.09
C ILE A 241 -15.81 33.53 -16.51
N TYR A 242 -15.22 33.67 -17.71
CA TYR A 242 -14.84 34.95 -18.33
C TYR A 242 -15.80 35.32 -19.46
#